data_AF-A0A140WY68-F1
#
_entry.id   AF-A0A140WY68-F1
#
_cell.length_a   1.000
_cell.length_b   1.000
_cell.length_c   1.000
_cell.angle_alpha   90.00
_cell.angle_beta   90.00
_cell.angle_gamma   90.00
#
_symmetry.space_group_name_H-M   'P 1'
#
loop_
_entity.id
_entity.type
_entity.pdbx_description
1 polymer ?
#
loop_
_entity_poly.entity_id
_entity_poly.type
_entity_poly.pdbx_seq_one_letter_code
_entity_poly.pdbx_strand_id
1 'polypeptide(L)'
;MTKVKSVPFSQVKQKLLNTPEAVKGYEDADKELEMVEMLYEMREKAGLTKSALAERMGLRPSAISRLESNPYQTDIPRVFFSPSTFSPAMARRYTIRPPHSTHSSGSRLRNCFTICA
;
A
#
# COMPACT_ATOMS: atom_id res chain seq x y z
N MET A 1 -36.24 29.13 -17.10
CA MET A 1 -34.96 28.41 -17.22
C MET A 1 -33.84 29.42 -17.13
N THR A 2 -33.07 29.43 -16.04
CA THR A 2 -31.93 30.35 -15.88
C THR A 2 -30.78 29.93 -16.78
N LYS A 3 -30.28 30.88 -17.58
CA LYS A 3 -29.20 30.66 -18.53
C LYS A 3 -27.89 30.46 -17.76
N VAL A 4 -27.42 29.22 -17.68
CA VAL A 4 -26.13 28.88 -17.08
C VAL A 4 -25.02 29.41 -17.99
N LYS A 5 -24.13 30.25 -17.44
CA LYS A 5 -22.95 30.75 -18.16
C LYS A 5 -21.83 29.72 -18.02
N SER A 6 -21.37 29.16 -19.13
CA SER A 6 -20.20 28.28 -19.16
C SER A 6 -18.92 29.10 -19.00
N VAL A 7 -18.13 28.80 -17.98
CA VAL A 7 -16.79 29.37 -17.80
C VAL A 7 -15.76 28.35 -18.32
N PRO A 8 -14.76 28.77 -19.11
CA PRO A 8 -13.73 27.84 -19.60
C PRO A 8 -12.82 27.37 -18.47
N PHE A 9 -12.46 26.08 -18.49
CA PHE A 9 -11.64 25.44 -17.45
C PHE A 9 -10.32 26.15 -17.20
N SER A 10 -9.66 26.66 -18.24
CA SER A 10 -8.40 27.39 -18.15
C SER A 10 -8.49 28.64 -17.27
N GLN A 11 -9.58 29.41 -17.38
CA GLN A 11 -9.79 30.62 -16.58
C GLN A 11 -10.04 30.29 -15.10
N VAL A 12 -10.70 29.17 -14.82
CA VAL A 12 -10.93 28.70 -13.44
C VAL A 12 -9.63 28.19 -12.83
N LYS A 13 -8.84 27.41 -13.59
CA LYS A 13 -7.54 26.89 -13.16
C LYS A 13 -6.57 28.01 -12.78
N GLN A 14 -6.45 29.04 -13.62
CA GLN A 14 -5.61 30.21 -13.31
C GLN A 14 -6.05 30.93 -12.04
N LYS A 15 -7.36 31.12 -11.84
CA LYS A 15 -7.88 31.78 -10.63
C LYS A 15 -7.59 31.00 -9.35
N LEU A 16 -7.55 29.68 -9.42
CA LEU A 16 -7.32 28.79 -8.28
C LEU A 16 -5.82 28.59 -7.99
N LEU A 17 -4.95 28.65 -9.01
CA LEU A 17 -3.49 28.48 -8.89
C LEU A 17 -2.74 29.79 -8.56
N ASN A 18 -3.41 30.76 -7.93
CA ASN A 18 -2.81 32.07 -7.64
C ASN A 18 -1.95 32.11 -6.37
N THR A 19 -2.04 31.09 -5.50
CA THR A 19 -1.25 31.02 -4.27
C THR A 19 -0.13 29.99 -4.40
N PRO A 20 1.04 30.23 -3.78
CA PRO A 20 2.14 29.27 -3.79
C PRO A 20 1.75 27.94 -3.13
N GLU A 21 0.83 27.97 -2.16
CA GLU A 21 0.27 26.78 -1.53
C GLU A 21 -0.56 25.94 -2.51
N ALA A 22 -1.41 26.59 -3.34
CA ALA A 22 -2.18 25.89 -4.35
C ALA A 22 -1.27 25.27 -5.42
N VAL A 23 -0.25 25.99 -5.88
CA VAL A 23 0.74 25.47 -6.83
C VAL A 23 1.46 24.26 -6.25
N LYS A 24 1.95 24.36 -5.02
CA LYS A 24 2.64 23.26 -4.34
C LYS A 24 1.75 22.03 -4.18
N GLY A 25 0.46 22.21 -3.84
CA GLY A 25 -0.49 21.10 -3.75
C GLY A 25 -0.66 20.35 -5.08
N TYR A 26 -0.62 21.06 -6.22
CA TYR A 26 -0.62 20.42 -7.53
C TYR A 26 0.70 19.71 -7.83
N GLU A 27 1.84 20.33 -7.56
CA GLU A 27 3.14 19.69 -7.77
C GLU A 27 3.30 18.42 -6.94
N ASP A 28 2.82 18.43 -5.70
CA ASP A 28 2.86 17.25 -4.84
C ASP A 28 1.93 16.16 -5.39
N ALA A 29 0.71 16.50 -5.82
CA ALA A 29 -0.19 15.55 -6.48
C ALA A 29 0.36 14.99 -7.80
N ASP A 30 1.05 15.81 -8.59
CA ASP A 30 1.69 15.39 -9.84
C ASP A 30 2.83 14.39 -9.55
N LYS A 31 3.67 14.64 -8.54
CA LYS A 31 4.66 13.65 -8.07
C LYS A 31 3.99 12.35 -7.64
N GLU A 32 2.81 12.44 -6.99
CA GLU A 32 2.11 11.23 -6.58
C GLU A 32 1.68 10.37 -7.77
N LEU A 33 1.20 11.04 -8.82
CA LEU A 33 0.80 10.40 -10.07
C LEU A 33 1.99 9.81 -10.81
N GLU A 34 3.10 10.54 -10.93
CA GLU A 34 4.34 10.07 -11.56
C GLU A 34 4.85 8.78 -10.91
N MET A 35 4.78 8.67 -9.58
CA MET A 35 5.19 7.46 -8.88
C MET A 35 4.30 6.26 -9.19
N VAL A 36 2.98 6.48 -9.29
CA VAL A 36 2.02 5.45 -9.71
C VAL A 36 2.34 4.97 -11.12
N GLU A 37 2.48 5.89 -12.07
CA GLU A 37 2.78 5.60 -13.47
C GLU A 37 4.08 4.81 -13.62
N MET A 38 5.14 5.23 -12.91
CA MET A 38 6.42 4.53 -12.89
C MET A 38 6.27 3.07 -12.42
N LEU A 39 5.49 2.80 -11.37
CA LEU A 39 5.27 1.42 -10.90
C LEU A 39 4.52 0.57 -11.94
N TYR A 40 3.52 1.15 -12.60
CA TYR A 40 2.81 0.50 -13.70
C TYR A 40 3.75 0.15 -14.86
N GLU A 41 4.54 1.12 -15.31
CA GLU A 41 5.50 0.93 -16.39
C GLU A 41 6.55 -0.12 -16.06
N MET A 42 7.08 -0.12 -14.83
CA MET A 42 8.06 -1.13 -14.40
C MET A 42 7.48 -2.54 -14.48
N ARG A 43 6.22 -2.73 -14.06
CA ARG A 43 5.53 -4.02 -14.16
C ARG A 43 5.29 -4.42 -15.62
N GLU A 44 4.87 -3.48 -16.46
CA GLU A 44 4.62 -3.74 -17.89
C GLU A 44 5.90 -4.06 -18.65
N LYS A 45 6.99 -3.31 -18.41
CA LYS A 45 8.32 -3.59 -18.97
C LYS A 45 8.84 -4.97 -18.56
N ALA A 46 8.48 -5.44 -17.36
CA ALA A 46 8.78 -6.79 -16.91
C ALA A 46 7.86 -7.87 -17.53
N GLY A 47 6.80 -7.49 -18.25
CA GLY A 47 5.83 -8.41 -18.85
C GLY A 47 5.00 -9.18 -17.81
N LEU A 48 4.85 -8.64 -16.59
CA LEU A 48 4.20 -9.34 -15.48
C LEU A 48 2.76 -8.86 -15.28
N THR A 49 1.87 -9.81 -15.07
CA THR A 49 0.54 -9.52 -14.51
C THR A 49 0.66 -9.26 -13.00
N LYS A 50 -0.33 -8.57 -12.43
CA LYS A 50 -0.39 -8.31 -10.97
C LYS A 50 -0.30 -9.61 -10.15
N SER A 51 -0.94 -10.68 -10.60
CA SER A 51 -0.89 -11.99 -9.94
C SER A 51 0.49 -12.64 -10.07
N ALA A 52 1.11 -12.61 -11.25
CA ALA A 52 2.44 -13.19 -11.46
C ALA A 52 3.51 -12.44 -10.65
N LEU A 53 3.42 -11.10 -10.56
CA LEU A 53 4.30 -10.31 -9.71
C LEU A 53 4.09 -10.66 -8.22
N ALA A 54 2.83 -10.77 -7.79
CA ALA A 54 2.51 -11.14 -6.41
C ALA A 54 3.06 -12.54 -6.06
N GLU A 55 2.91 -13.53 -6.94
CA GLU A 55 3.45 -14.88 -6.76
C GLU A 55 4.97 -14.89 -6.63
N ARG A 56 5.68 -14.16 -7.50
CA ARG A 56 7.15 -14.02 -7.42
C ARG A 56 7.59 -13.37 -6.12
N MET A 57 6.80 -12.44 -5.59
CA MET A 57 7.06 -11.78 -4.31
C MET A 57 6.49 -12.52 -3.10
N GLY A 58 5.79 -13.65 -3.29
CA GLY A 58 5.09 -14.37 -2.22
C GLY A 58 3.98 -13.57 -1.52
N LEU A 59 3.47 -12.54 -2.19
CA LEU A 59 2.40 -11.66 -1.73
C LEU A 59 1.05 -12.07 -2.33
N ARG A 60 -0.02 -11.53 -1.76
CA ARG A 60 -1.37 -11.60 -2.34
C ARG A 60 -1.51 -10.55 -3.44
N PRO A 61 -2.26 -10.83 -4.52
CA PRO A 61 -2.53 -9.85 -5.58
C PRO A 61 -3.12 -8.53 -5.06
N SER A 62 -3.91 -8.58 -3.97
CA SER A 62 -4.48 -7.38 -3.32
C SER A 62 -3.43 -6.45 -2.73
N ALA A 63 -2.26 -6.95 -2.35
CA ALA A 63 -1.15 -6.15 -1.83
C ALA A 63 -0.49 -5.35 -2.95
N ILE A 64 -0.27 -5.98 -4.12
CA ILE A 64 0.25 -5.31 -5.32
C ILE A 64 -0.74 -4.26 -5.82
N SER A 65 -2.04 -4.57 -5.86
CA SER A 65 -3.06 -3.60 -6.26
C SER A 65 -3.07 -2.35 -5.37
N ARG A 66 -2.87 -2.50 -4.05
CA ARG A 66 -2.77 -1.37 -3.12
C ARG A 66 -1.54 -0.52 -3.41
N LEU A 67 -0.39 -1.17 -3.58
CA LEU A 67 0.89 -0.52 -3.88
C LEU A 67 0.81 0.30 -5.18
N GLU A 68 0.25 -0.27 -6.24
CA GLU A 68 0.09 0.44 -7.53
C GLU A 68 -1.00 1.52 -7.48
N SER A 69 -1.97 1.45 -6.58
CA SER A 69 -3.07 2.43 -6.51
C SER A 69 -2.77 3.64 -5.62
N ASN A 70 -1.98 3.45 -4.55
CA ASN A 70 -1.73 4.50 -3.57
C ASN A 70 -0.38 4.27 -2.87
N PRO A 71 0.72 4.54 -3.57
CA PRO A 71 2.06 4.22 -3.10
C PRO A 71 2.47 5.04 -1.86
N TYR A 72 1.91 6.24 -1.64
CA TYR A 72 2.23 7.10 -0.49
C TYR A 72 1.63 6.62 0.83
N GLN A 73 0.42 6.04 0.80
CA GLN A 73 -0.22 5.48 2.00
C GLN A 73 0.10 4.00 2.22
N THR A 74 0.69 3.33 1.24
CA THR A 74 1.28 2.01 1.44
C THR A 74 2.71 2.14 1.92
N ASP A 75 2.90 2.04 3.24
CA ASP A 75 4.25 1.84 3.77
C ASP A 75 4.82 0.54 3.15
N ILE A 76 6.00 0.59 2.53
CA ILE A 76 6.69 -0.58 2.00
C ILE A 76 6.81 -1.68 3.07
N PRO A 77 7.11 -1.35 4.36
CA PRO A 77 7.05 -2.33 5.43
C PRO A 77 5.65 -2.93 5.65
N ARG A 78 4.58 -2.17 5.42
CA ARG A 78 3.21 -2.65 5.60
C ARG A 78 2.79 -3.61 4.48
N VAL A 79 3.25 -3.40 3.25
CA VAL A 79 3.02 -4.34 2.13
C VAL A 79 3.87 -5.61 2.28
N PHE A 80 5.12 -5.47 2.75
CA PHE A 80 6.04 -6.59 2.85
C PHE A 80 5.96 -7.34 4.18
N PHE A 81 5.60 -6.72 5.30
CA PHE A 81 5.59 -7.35 6.63
C PHE A 81 4.18 -7.53 7.23
N SER A 82 3.10 -7.19 6.52
CA SER A 82 1.74 -7.45 7.04
C SER A 82 1.35 -8.92 6.88
N PRO A 83 0.94 -9.61 7.96
CA PRO A 83 0.47 -11.00 7.91
C PRO A 83 -0.71 -11.21 6.96
N SER A 84 -1.53 -10.17 6.75
CA SER A 84 -2.71 -10.22 5.87
C SER A 84 -2.36 -10.24 4.37
N THR A 85 -1.12 -9.88 4.01
CA THR A 85 -0.68 -9.73 2.62
C THR A 85 0.15 -10.89 2.10
N PHE A 86 0.64 -11.76 2.97
CA PHE A 86 1.41 -12.94 2.56
C PHE A 86 0.54 -14.06 2.02
N SER A 87 1.09 -14.83 1.08
CA SER A 87 0.58 -16.15 0.77
C SER A 87 0.59 -17.04 2.03
N PRO A 88 -0.40 -17.94 2.24
CA PRO A 88 -0.38 -18.89 3.35
C PRO A 88 0.93 -19.70 3.45
N ALA A 89 1.62 -19.92 2.33
CA ALA A 89 2.91 -20.60 2.28
C ALA A 89 4.03 -19.75 2.90
N MET A 90 4.03 -18.43 2.64
CA MET A 90 5.04 -17.51 3.16
C MET A 90 4.77 -17.13 4.63
N ALA A 91 3.49 -17.00 5.01
CA ALA A 91 3.09 -16.75 6.39
C ALA A 91 3.63 -17.82 7.36
N ARG A 92 3.63 -19.10 6.96
CA ARG A 92 4.22 -20.20 7.76
C ARG A 92 5.75 -20.13 7.89
N ARG A 93 6.44 -19.45 6.96
CA ARG A 93 7.89 -19.29 6.97
C ARG A 93 8.33 -18.11 7.85
N TYR A 94 7.48 -17.08 7.99
CA TYR A 94 7.70 -15.92 8.86
C TYR A 94 7.07 -16.03 10.25
N THR A 95 6.32 -17.09 10.56
CA THR A 95 6.04 -17.49 11.95
C THR A 95 7.31 -18.07 12.61
N ILE A 96 8.37 -17.26 12.66
CA ILE A 96 9.51 -17.44 13.56
C ILE A 96 9.25 -16.48 14.72
N ARG A 97 9.11 -17.07 15.91
CA ARG A 97 9.00 -16.53 17.29
C ARG A 97 8.64 -15.04 17.44
N PRO A 98 7.61 -14.71 18.24
CA PRO A 98 7.37 -13.32 18.63
C PRO A 98 8.66 -12.71 19.20
N PRO A 99 8.98 -11.43 18.92
CA PRO A 99 10.13 -10.78 19.53
C PRO A 99 9.99 -10.95 21.04
N HIS A 100 11.02 -11.47 21.70
CA HIS A 100 11.05 -11.57 23.15
C HIS A 100 10.86 -10.16 23.72
N SER A 101 9.62 -9.84 24.13
CA SER A 101 9.38 -8.70 24.98
C SER A 101 9.97 -9.06 26.34
N THR A 102 11.14 -8.54 26.63
CA THR A 102 11.67 -8.49 27.99
C THR A 102 10.75 -7.59 28.80
N HIS A 103 9.68 -8.16 29.36
CA HIS A 103 8.97 -7.54 30.47
C HIS A 103 8.68 -8.61 31.53
N SER A 104 9.42 -8.46 32.63
CA SER A 104 9.15 -9.02 33.93
C SER A 104 7.67 -8.91 34.30
N SER A 105 7.02 -10.04 34.55
CA SER A 105 6.06 -10.24 35.65
C SER A 105 5.50 -11.65 35.57
N GLY A 106 5.73 -12.42 36.62
CA GLY A 106 5.29 -13.81 36.71
C GLY A 106 3.77 -13.94 36.72
N SER A 107 3.26 -14.96 36.05
CA SER A 107 2.03 -15.63 36.46
C SER A 107 1.89 -16.99 35.79
N ARG A 108 1.75 -18.00 36.67
CA ARG A 108 1.41 -19.41 36.45
C ARG A 108 0.62 -19.71 35.17
N LEU A 109 1.20 -20.51 34.28
CA LEU A 109 0.45 -21.32 33.33
C LEU A 109 0.41 -22.77 33.84
N ARG A 110 -0.77 -23.15 34.33
CA ARG A 110 -1.14 -24.54 34.63
C ARG A 110 -1.53 -25.22 33.32
N ASN A 111 -0.96 -26.40 33.10
CA ASN A 111 -1.54 -27.58 32.49
C ASN A 111 -2.60 -27.39 31.39
N CYS A 112 -2.19 -27.59 30.14
CA CYS A 112 -3.00 -28.23 29.11
C CYS A 112 -2.06 -29.11 28.26
N PHE A 113 -1.71 -30.28 28.80
CA PHE A 113 -1.17 -31.39 28.03
C PHE A 113 -2.22 -32.49 28.08
N THR A 114 -3.04 -32.57 27.04
CA THR A 114 -3.94 -33.70 26.81
C THR A 114 -3.86 -34.09 25.34
N ILE A 115 -3.05 -35.12 25.09
CA ILE A 115 -3.34 -36.31 24.28
C ILE A 115 -3.88 -36.07 22.86
N CYS A 116 -3.05 -36.38 21.86
CA CYS A 116 -3.44 -37.18 20.70
C CYS A 116 -2.27 -38.12 20.36
N ALA A 117 -2.63 -39.34 19.96
CA ALA A 117 -1.86 -40.59 19.93
C ALA A 117 -0.55 -40.57 19.13
#